data_AF-A0A1W6BHL7-F1
#
_entry.id   AF-A0A1W6BHL7-F1
#
_cell.length_a   1.000
_cell.length_b   1.000
_cell.length_c   1.000
_cell.angle_alpha   90.00
_cell.angle_beta   90.00
_cell.angle_gamma   90.00
#
_symmetry.space_group_name_H-M   'P 1'
#
loop_
_entity.id
_entity.type
_entity.pdbx_description
1 polymer ?
#
loop_
_entity_poly.entity_id
_entity_poly.type
_entity_poly.pdbx_seq_one_letter_code
_entity_poly.pdbx_strand_id
1 'polypeptide(L)'
;MKIAFHNKVILLLSLFLLNFSIVEAKCKFIMDIGGRYIKSHEKKYGPLSEDETGYAEVEILAPELCPNDNFDDNFRIKHIFLDQKLMAIQFYVDNSIDNSPTESMKLMNYAKRNYGDFDTGGNPKYYSNYHIWERVRKFIVYNRHLEKETWLEEIYISNDKYGEQLALRNSLLEGGQIEQN
;
A
#
# COMPACT_ATOMS: atom_id res chain seq x y z
N MET A 1 -14.89 59.95 4.85
CA MET A 1 -13.65 59.26 4.42
C MET A 1 -13.81 57.76 4.71
N LYS A 2 -14.36 57.00 3.76
CA LYS A 2 -14.84 55.61 3.97
C LYS A 2 -14.28 54.67 2.90
N ILE A 3 -12.99 54.72 2.59
CA ILE A 3 -12.39 53.78 1.63
C ILE A 3 -10.93 53.54 2.03
N ALA A 4 -10.69 52.72 3.04
CA ALA A 4 -9.33 52.26 3.37
C ALA A 4 -9.32 50.93 4.15
N PHE A 5 -10.41 50.58 4.83
CA PHE A 5 -10.44 49.41 5.71
C PHE A 5 -10.75 48.09 4.98
N HIS A 6 -11.39 48.13 3.80
CA HIS A 6 -11.81 46.91 3.08
C HIS A 6 -10.65 46.20 2.35
N ASN A 7 -9.63 46.93 1.87
CA ASN A 7 -8.55 46.30 1.09
C ASN A 7 -7.61 45.42 1.94
N LYS A 8 -7.44 45.71 3.23
CA LYS A 8 -6.58 44.88 4.11
C LYS A 8 -7.25 43.57 4.54
N VAL A 9 -8.58 43.56 4.70
CA VAL A 9 -9.35 42.36 5.09
C VAL A 9 -9.44 41.37 3.92
N ILE A 10 -9.59 41.86 2.68
CA ILE A 10 -9.63 41.02 1.48
C ILE A 10 -8.26 40.32 1.24
N LEU A 11 -7.15 41.02 1.50
CA LEU A 11 -5.80 40.44 1.37
C LEU A 11 -5.51 39.35 2.42
N LEU A 12 -6.07 39.48 3.63
CA LEU A 12 -5.98 38.45 4.68
C LEU A 12 -6.86 37.22 4.37
N LEU A 13 -8.01 37.43 3.73
CA LEU A 13 -8.89 36.33 3.29
C LEU A 13 -8.30 35.52 2.13
N SER A 14 -7.57 36.15 1.20
CA SER A 14 -6.98 35.46 0.04
C SER A 14 -5.81 34.54 0.42
N LEU A 15 -5.04 34.88 1.46
CA LEU A 15 -3.99 34.02 2.02
C LEU A 15 -4.54 32.76 2.71
N PHE A 16 -5.79 32.80 3.20
CA PHE A 16 -6.42 31.65 3.85
C PHE A 16 -6.92 30.59 2.84
N LEU A 17 -7.23 31.00 1.61
CA LEU A 17 -7.76 30.11 0.56
C LEU A 17 -6.68 29.32 -0.20
N LEU A 18 -5.39 29.62 -0.01
CA LEU A 18 -4.28 28.91 -0.67
C LEU A 18 -3.78 27.69 0.10
N ASN A 19 -4.41 27.35 1.24
CA ASN A 19 -4.05 26.17 2.05
C ASN A 19 -5.02 24.99 1.87
N PHE A 20 -5.70 24.89 0.73
CA PHE A 20 -6.22 23.59 0.32
C PHE A 20 -5.03 22.76 -0.16
N SER A 21 -4.29 22.21 0.80
CA SER A 21 -3.48 21.02 0.52
C SER A 21 -4.47 20.03 -0.08
N ILE A 22 -4.28 19.68 -1.35
CA ILE A 22 -4.94 18.51 -1.92
C ILE A 22 -4.36 17.37 -1.08
N VAL A 23 -5.04 17.01 0.01
CA VAL A 23 -4.69 15.84 0.79
C VAL A 23 -5.05 14.67 -0.12
N GLU A 24 -4.10 14.30 -0.96
CA GLU A 24 -4.16 13.11 -1.78
C GLU A 24 -4.22 11.94 -0.79
N ALA A 25 -5.40 11.35 -0.69
CA ALA A 25 -5.68 10.36 0.33
C ALA A 25 -4.97 9.05 0.00
N LYS A 26 -4.43 8.40 1.03
CA LYS A 26 -3.97 7.00 0.96
C LYS A 26 -5.02 6.13 0.29
N CYS A 27 -4.57 5.09 -0.40
CA CYS A 27 -5.42 4.00 -0.89
C CYS A 27 -6.42 3.57 0.18
N LYS A 28 -7.69 3.48 -0.19
CA LYS A 28 -8.76 3.04 0.69
C LYS A 28 -8.87 1.52 0.64
N PHE A 29 -8.02 0.85 1.41
CA PHE A 29 -8.01 -0.61 1.55
C PHE A 29 -9.37 -1.15 2.03
N ILE A 30 -9.58 -2.48 1.87
CA ILE A 30 -10.82 -3.16 2.27
C ILE A 30 -11.14 -2.87 3.74
N MET A 31 -10.13 -2.97 4.62
CA MET A 31 -10.21 -2.71 6.06
C MET A 31 -8.81 -2.47 6.64
N ASP A 32 -8.74 -2.08 7.90
CA ASP A 32 -7.48 -2.02 8.64
C ASP A 32 -6.98 -3.41 9.04
N ILE A 33 -5.66 -3.52 9.20
CA ILE A 33 -4.98 -4.72 9.70
C ILE A 33 -5.64 -5.22 11.01
N GLY A 34 -5.96 -6.52 11.05
CA GLY A 34 -6.66 -7.18 12.15
C GLY A 34 -8.19 -7.15 12.04
N GLY A 35 -8.74 -6.41 11.08
CA GLY A 35 -10.17 -6.45 10.73
C GLY A 35 -10.60 -7.83 10.25
N ARG A 36 -11.89 -8.14 10.41
CA ARG A 36 -12.48 -9.40 9.96
C ARG A 36 -13.26 -9.22 8.66
N TYR A 37 -13.09 -10.14 7.72
CA TYR A 37 -13.91 -10.24 6.52
C TYR A 37 -15.35 -10.62 6.90
N ILE A 38 -16.32 -9.81 6.47
CA ILE A 38 -17.73 -9.94 6.85
C ILE A 38 -18.60 -9.88 5.59
N LYS A 39 -19.89 -10.22 5.75
CA LYS A 39 -20.85 -10.29 4.63
C LYS A 39 -20.94 -9.02 3.77
N SER A 40 -20.70 -7.83 4.33
CA SER A 40 -20.68 -6.60 3.52
C SER A 40 -19.47 -6.51 2.60
N HIS A 41 -18.32 -7.06 3.01
CA HIS A 41 -17.14 -7.18 2.15
C HIS A 41 -17.40 -8.22 1.06
N GLU A 42 -17.99 -9.36 1.42
CA GLU A 42 -18.35 -10.40 0.46
C GLU A 42 -19.27 -9.89 -0.66
N LYS A 43 -20.28 -9.09 -0.32
CA LYS A 43 -21.15 -8.45 -1.33
C LYS A 43 -20.41 -7.54 -2.30
N LYS A 44 -19.29 -6.96 -1.89
CA LYS A 44 -18.53 -5.98 -2.69
C LYS A 44 -17.39 -6.62 -3.47
N TYR A 45 -16.65 -7.55 -2.85
CA TYR A 45 -15.41 -8.12 -3.40
C TYR A 45 -15.50 -9.62 -3.67
N GLY A 46 -16.66 -10.25 -3.41
CA GLY A 46 -16.85 -11.69 -3.57
C GLY A 46 -16.54 -12.49 -2.31
N PRO A 47 -16.89 -13.79 -2.28
CA PRO A 47 -16.60 -14.68 -1.15
C PRO A 47 -15.09 -14.78 -0.91
N LEU A 48 -14.72 -14.93 0.36
CA LEU A 48 -13.34 -15.20 0.74
C LEU A 48 -13.08 -16.70 0.60
N SER A 49 -12.37 -17.09 -0.47
CA SER A 49 -12.02 -18.48 -0.74
C SER A 49 -10.79 -18.88 0.07
N GLU A 50 -11.00 -19.35 1.30
CA GLU A 50 -9.93 -19.86 2.16
C GLU A 50 -9.51 -21.27 1.75
N ASP A 51 -8.20 -21.52 1.74
CA ASP A 51 -7.65 -22.87 1.66
C ASP A 51 -7.84 -23.63 2.98
N GLU A 52 -7.40 -24.90 3.02
CA GLU A 52 -7.52 -25.76 4.21
C GLU A 52 -6.80 -25.22 5.46
N THR A 53 -5.88 -24.27 5.26
CA THR A 53 -5.11 -23.61 6.34
C THR A 53 -5.75 -22.29 6.79
N GLY A 54 -6.92 -21.94 6.26
CA GLY A 54 -7.61 -20.69 6.53
C GLY A 54 -7.02 -19.49 5.80
N TYR A 55 -6.13 -19.71 4.83
CA TYR A 55 -5.47 -18.63 4.09
C TYR A 55 -6.28 -18.24 2.86
N ALA A 56 -6.40 -16.94 2.64
CA ALA A 56 -7.02 -16.40 1.45
C ALA A 56 -6.34 -15.11 1.01
N GLU A 57 -6.44 -14.83 -0.28
CA GLU A 57 -6.00 -13.57 -0.88
C GLU A 57 -7.16 -12.90 -1.59
N VAL A 58 -7.28 -11.59 -1.43
CA VAL A 58 -8.15 -10.76 -2.25
C VAL A 58 -7.30 -9.70 -2.94
N GLU A 59 -7.12 -9.87 -4.24
CA GLU A 59 -6.37 -8.93 -5.07
C GLU A 59 -7.31 -7.95 -5.77
N ILE A 60 -6.96 -6.66 -5.69
CA ILE A 60 -7.71 -5.55 -6.30
C ILE A 60 -6.73 -4.66 -7.04
N LEU A 61 -7.12 -4.13 -8.20
CA LEU A 61 -6.30 -3.17 -8.95
C LEU A 61 -6.19 -1.85 -8.15
N ALA A 62 -4.99 -1.29 -8.10
CA ALA A 62 -4.74 -0.04 -7.38
C ALA A 62 -5.63 1.15 -7.84
N PRO A 63 -5.98 1.31 -9.13
CA PRO A 63 -6.89 2.37 -9.58
C PRO A 63 -8.26 2.34 -8.87
N GLU A 64 -8.73 1.17 -8.43
CA GLU A 64 -10.02 1.05 -7.73
C GLU A 64 -9.95 1.53 -6.27
N LEU A 65 -8.77 1.42 -5.64
CA LEU A 65 -8.57 1.76 -4.23
C LEU A 65 -7.95 3.16 -4.05
N CYS A 66 -7.22 3.64 -5.05
CA CYS A 66 -6.48 4.90 -5.05
C CYS A 66 -6.65 5.61 -6.41
N PRO A 67 -7.88 6.02 -6.77
CA PRO A 67 -8.20 6.57 -8.09
C PRO A 67 -7.49 7.89 -8.42
N ASN A 68 -6.99 8.59 -7.40
CA ASN A 68 -6.32 9.88 -7.58
C ASN A 68 -4.81 9.74 -7.85
N ASP A 69 -4.23 8.57 -7.58
CA ASP A 69 -2.78 8.35 -7.68
C ASP A 69 -2.31 7.98 -9.10
N ASN A 70 -3.24 7.93 -10.07
CA ASN A 70 -2.97 7.65 -11.50
C ASN A 70 -2.17 6.35 -11.73
N PHE A 71 -2.47 5.33 -10.94
CA PHE A 71 -2.04 3.97 -11.20
C PHE A 71 -2.76 3.41 -12.44
N ASP A 72 -2.14 2.42 -13.07
CA ASP A 72 -2.73 1.60 -14.13
C ASP A 72 -2.85 0.14 -13.65
N ASP A 73 -3.25 -0.77 -14.53
CA ASP A 73 -3.55 -2.16 -14.19
C ASP A 73 -2.31 -2.98 -13.79
N ASN A 74 -1.10 -2.44 -13.95
CA ASN A 74 0.13 -3.08 -13.47
C ASN A 74 0.38 -2.85 -11.97
N PHE A 75 -0.48 -2.09 -11.30
CA PHE A 75 -0.36 -1.79 -9.87
C PHE A 75 -1.47 -2.52 -9.12
N ARG A 76 -1.10 -3.46 -8.25
CA ARG A 76 -2.04 -4.42 -7.64
C ARG A 76 -1.91 -4.41 -6.13
N ILE A 77 -3.03 -4.53 -5.43
CA ILE A 77 -3.10 -4.55 -3.97
C ILE A 77 -3.71 -5.87 -3.54
N LYS A 78 -2.87 -6.73 -2.98
CA LYS A 78 -3.23 -8.01 -2.40
C LYS A 78 -3.50 -7.85 -0.90
N HIS A 79 -4.69 -8.25 -0.48
CA HIS A 79 -5.10 -8.33 0.91
C HIS A 79 -4.98 -9.78 1.37
N ILE A 80 -4.11 -10.03 2.35
CA ILE A 80 -3.77 -11.38 2.80
C ILE A 80 -4.53 -11.67 4.08
N PHE A 81 -5.33 -12.72 4.06
CA PHE A 81 -6.17 -13.15 5.17
C PHE A 81 -5.70 -14.49 5.75
N LEU A 82 -5.90 -14.63 7.07
CA LEU A 82 -5.80 -15.89 7.78
C LEU A 82 -6.96 -15.97 8.77
N ASP A 83 -7.76 -17.03 8.72
CA ASP A 83 -8.98 -17.20 9.53
C ASP A 83 -9.90 -15.96 9.47
N GLN A 84 -10.15 -15.50 8.24
CA GLN A 84 -10.95 -14.34 7.86
C GLN A 84 -10.44 -13.02 8.41
N LYS A 85 -9.25 -12.97 9.00
CA LYS A 85 -8.65 -11.77 9.54
C LYS A 85 -7.62 -11.21 8.58
N LEU A 86 -7.67 -9.90 8.33
CA LEU A 86 -6.68 -9.23 7.49
C LEU A 86 -5.33 -9.19 8.21
N MET A 87 -4.37 -9.95 7.70
CA MET A 87 -3.06 -10.12 8.30
C MET A 87 -2.06 -9.12 7.73
N ALA A 88 -2.12 -8.90 6.41
CA ALA A 88 -1.22 -8.02 5.72
C ALA A 88 -1.85 -7.44 4.45
N ILE A 89 -1.28 -6.33 3.99
CA ILE A 89 -1.57 -5.74 2.69
C ILE A 89 -0.25 -5.66 1.94
N GLN A 90 -0.22 -6.19 0.72
CA GLN A 90 0.90 -6.12 -0.20
C GLN A 90 0.47 -5.31 -1.42
N PHE A 91 1.03 -4.11 -1.57
CA PHE A 91 0.85 -3.28 -2.76
C PHE A 91 2.08 -3.44 -3.64
N TYR A 92 1.97 -4.11 -4.78
CA TYR A 92 3.11 -4.47 -5.61
C TYR A 92 2.90 -4.07 -7.08
N VAL A 93 4.01 -4.12 -7.80
CA VAL A 93 4.09 -3.80 -9.23
C VAL A 93 4.19 -5.10 -10.05
N ASP A 94 3.34 -5.22 -11.07
CA ASP A 94 3.34 -6.30 -12.05
C ASP A 94 4.26 -5.93 -13.23
N ASN A 95 5.50 -6.41 -13.19
CA ASN A 95 6.48 -6.25 -14.27
C ASN A 95 6.58 -7.50 -15.15
N SER A 96 5.48 -8.26 -15.32
CA SER A 96 5.48 -9.51 -16.10
C SER A 96 5.74 -9.31 -17.59
N ILE A 97 5.40 -8.14 -18.14
CA ILE A 97 5.65 -7.75 -19.54
C ILE A 97 7.01 -7.06 -19.67
N ASP A 98 7.22 -5.98 -18.91
CA ASP A 98 8.45 -5.20 -18.85
C ASP A 98 8.54 -4.42 -17.53
N ASN A 99 9.67 -3.73 -17.31
CA ASN A 99 9.93 -2.97 -16.08
C ASN A 99 9.36 -1.54 -16.09
N SER A 100 8.62 -1.14 -17.13
CA SER A 100 8.11 0.23 -17.24
C SER A 100 7.24 0.67 -16.05
N PRO A 101 6.45 -0.20 -15.40
CA PRO A 101 5.72 0.17 -14.20
C PRO A 101 6.64 0.57 -13.04
N THR A 102 7.72 -0.17 -12.78
CA THR A 102 8.72 0.20 -11.74
C THR A 102 9.54 1.43 -12.15
N GLU A 103 9.94 1.51 -13.41
CA GLU A 103 10.71 2.64 -13.94
C GLU A 103 9.93 3.96 -13.91
N SER A 104 8.60 3.89 -13.87
CA SER A 104 7.71 5.05 -13.66
C SER A 104 7.88 5.70 -12.29
N MET A 105 8.49 5.00 -11.31
CA MET A 105 8.68 5.43 -9.92
C MET A 105 7.38 5.72 -9.15
N LYS A 106 6.20 5.39 -9.70
CA LYS A 106 4.91 5.72 -9.09
C LYS A 106 4.76 5.11 -7.69
N LEU A 107 5.11 3.84 -7.50
CA LEU A 107 4.96 3.16 -6.21
C LEU A 107 5.93 3.72 -5.16
N MET A 108 7.21 3.94 -5.50
CA MET A 108 8.15 4.64 -4.63
C MET A 108 7.66 6.04 -4.21
N ASN A 109 7.18 6.83 -5.17
CA ASN A 109 6.68 8.18 -4.91
C ASN A 109 5.44 8.14 -4.01
N TYR A 110 4.54 7.19 -4.24
CA TYR A 110 3.41 6.92 -3.36
C TYR A 110 3.88 6.57 -1.94
N ALA A 111 4.87 5.69 -1.80
CA ALA A 111 5.41 5.30 -0.50
C ALA A 111 5.97 6.50 0.27
N LYS A 112 6.84 7.30 -0.38
CA LYS A 112 7.45 8.51 0.19
C LYS A 112 6.39 9.53 0.62
N ARG A 113 5.41 9.80 -0.25
CA ARG A 113 4.32 10.74 0.03
C ARG A 113 3.48 10.30 1.24
N ASN A 114 3.17 9.00 1.33
CA ASN A 114 2.20 8.50 2.30
C ASN A 114 2.78 8.02 3.63
N TYR A 115 4.02 7.55 3.64
CA TYR A 115 4.64 6.96 4.84
C TYR A 115 5.82 7.77 5.36
N GLY A 116 6.43 8.60 4.52
CA GLY A 116 7.54 9.47 4.86
C GLY A 116 8.68 9.28 3.86
N ASP A 117 9.45 10.34 3.64
CA ASP A 117 10.60 10.25 2.73
C ASP A 117 11.73 9.37 3.30
N PHE A 118 12.56 8.83 2.40
CA PHE A 118 13.74 8.04 2.74
C PHE A 118 14.85 8.23 1.71
N ASP A 119 16.10 8.06 2.15
CA ASP A 119 17.25 8.22 1.29
C ASP A 119 17.34 7.08 0.27
N THR A 120 17.46 7.45 -1.00
CA THR A 120 17.62 6.54 -2.14
C THR A 120 19.00 6.65 -2.78
N GLY A 121 19.91 7.40 -2.16
CA GLY A 121 21.19 7.79 -2.72
C GLY A 121 21.05 8.79 -3.86
N GLY A 122 22.11 8.92 -4.67
CA GLY A 122 22.20 9.95 -5.71
C GLY A 122 21.24 9.78 -6.90
N ASN A 123 20.70 8.58 -7.13
CA ASN A 123 19.71 8.35 -8.18
C ASN A 123 18.67 7.29 -7.74
N PRO A 124 17.41 7.70 -7.47
CA PRO A 124 16.33 6.80 -7.06
C PRO A 124 16.06 5.64 -8.03
N LYS A 125 16.38 5.78 -9.32
CA LYS A 125 16.15 4.73 -10.32
C LYS A 125 16.96 3.47 -10.08
N TYR A 126 18.11 3.58 -9.40
CA TYR A 126 19.00 2.46 -9.08
C TYR A 126 18.85 1.97 -7.64
N TYR A 127 17.87 2.50 -6.89
CA TYR A 127 17.60 2.04 -5.55
C TYR A 127 17.19 0.56 -5.57
N SER A 128 17.98 -0.27 -4.88
CA SER A 128 17.80 -1.71 -4.77
C SER A 128 18.03 -2.12 -3.31
N ASN A 129 17.04 -1.83 -2.47
CA ASN A 129 17.05 -2.11 -1.05
C ASN A 129 15.62 -2.02 -0.50
N TYR A 130 15.47 -2.14 0.82
CA TYR A 130 14.21 -1.92 1.52
C TYR A 130 14.33 -0.76 2.52
N HIS A 131 13.19 -0.19 2.87
CA HIS A 131 13.05 0.82 3.92
C HIS A 131 11.85 0.48 4.81
N ILE A 132 12.01 0.65 6.12
CA ILE A 132 11.00 0.30 7.12
C ILE A 132 10.54 1.57 7.83
N TRP A 133 9.23 1.82 7.82
CA TRP A 133 8.59 2.78 8.70
C TRP A 133 7.91 2.04 9.85
N GLU A 134 8.50 2.09 11.02
CA GLU A 134 7.84 1.63 12.25
C GLU A 134 6.83 2.68 12.74
N ARG A 135 5.66 2.20 13.15
CA ARG A 135 4.60 3.00 13.78
C ARG A 135 4.04 2.18 14.93
N VAL A 136 3.29 2.83 15.82
CA VAL A 136 2.65 2.14 16.94
C VAL A 136 1.77 1.00 16.41
N ARG A 137 2.13 -0.25 16.74
CA ARG A 137 1.42 -1.49 16.38
C ARG A 137 1.29 -1.75 14.88
N LYS A 138 2.17 -1.20 14.05
CA LYS A 138 2.25 -1.53 12.62
C LYS A 138 3.61 -1.18 12.06
N PHE A 139 4.06 -1.95 11.09
CA PHE A 139 5.21 -1.62 10.27
C PHE A 139 4.77 -1.52 8.81
N ILE A 140 5.50 -0.69 8.06
CA ILE A 140 5.37 -0.56 6.62
C ILE A 140 6.76 -0.79 6.06
N VAL A 141 6.89 -1.69 5.09
CA VAL A 141 8.14 -1.97 4.38
C VAL A 141 7.95 -1.57 2.94
N TYR A 142 8.77 -0.65 2.43
CA TYR A 142 8.97 -0.52 0.99
C TYR A 142 10.15 -1.39 0.62
N ASN A 143 9.99 -2.27 -0.36
CA ASN A 143 11.04 -3.17 -0.83
C ASN A 143 11.15 -3.04 -2.34
N ARG A 144 12.37 -2.89 -2.84
CA ARG A 144 12.66 -2.87 -4.26
C ARG A 144 13.99 -3.56 -4.52
N HIS A 145 14.00 -4.55 -5.39
CA HIS A 145 15.24 -5.20 -5.82
C HIS A 145 15.09 -5.79 -7.23
N LEU A 146 16.21 -6.03 -7.88
CA LEU A 146 16.24 -6.63 -9.21
C LEU A 146 16.43 -8.14 -9.05
N GLU A 147 15.53 -8.93 -9.62
CA GLU A 147 15.68 -10.38 -9.75
C GLU A 147 15.94 -10.73 -11.23
N LYS A 148 17.16 -11.16 -11.53
CA LYS A 148 17.67 -11.30 -12.91
C LYS A 148 17.53 -9.97 -13.66
N GLU A 149 16.57 -9.86 -14.56
CA GLU A 149 16.30 -8.67 -15.38
C GLU A 149 14.95 -8.01 -15.04
N THR A 150 14.23 -8.52 -14.04
CA THR A 150 12.89 -8.04 -13.66
C THR A 150 12.95 -7.36 -12.31
N TRP A 151 12.43 -6.14 -12.22
CA TRP A 151 12.28 -5.48 -10.94
C TRP A 151 11.15 -6.10 -10.14
N LEU A 152 11.41 -6.32 -8.86
CA LEU A 152 10.38 -6.56 -7.84
C LEU A 152 10.27 -5.29 -7.00
N GLU A 153 9.07 -4.73 -6.93
CA GLU A 153 8.79 -3.52 -6.16
C GLU A 153 7.47 -3.68 -5.40
N GLU A 154 7.48 -3.43 -4.10
CA GLU A 154 6.30 -3.56 -3.24
C GLU A 154 6.32 -2.60 -2.04
N ILE A 155 5.12 -2.40 -1.48
CA ILE A 155 4.89 -1.89 -0.14
C ILE A 155 4.12 -2.96 0.63
N TYR A 156 4.71 -3.45 1.71
CA TYR A 156 4.10 -4.41 2.61
C TYR A 156 3.69 -3.73 3.93
N ILE A 157 2.46 -3.97 4.38
CA ILE A 157 1.89 -3.37 5.59
C ILE A 157 1.38 -4.49 6.49
N SER A 158 1.87 -4.55 7.73
CA SER A 158 1.38 -5.48 8.75
C SER A 158 1.75 -4.99 10.16
N ASN A 159 1.75 -5.88 11.14
CA ASN A 159 2.27 -5.68 12.49
C ASN A 159 2.98 -6.94 12.96
N ASP A 160 3.77 -6.83 14.03
CA ASP A 160 4.64 -7.91 14.51
C ASP A 160 3.87 -9.21 14.73
N LYS A 161 2.73 -9.14 15.43
CA LYS A 161 1.88 -10.31 15.70
C LYS A 161 1.43 -11.02 14.43
N TYR A 162 0.93 -10.28 13.44
CA TYR A 162 0.37 -10.90 12.23
C TYR A 162 1.45 -11.28 11.22
N GLY A 163 2.54 -10.52 11.15
CA GLY A 163 3.74 -10.89 10.40
C GLY A 163 4.33 -12.19 10.90
N GLU A 164 4.48 -12.37 12.21
CA GLU A 164 4.93 -13.62 12.83
C GLU A 164 3.99 -14.80 12.53
N GLN A 165 2.67 -14.58 12.56
CA GLN A 165 1.70 -15.63 12.23
C GLN A 165 1.80 -16.08 10.76
N LEU A 166 1.95 -15.14 9.84
CA LEU A 166 2.16 -15.45 8.42
C LEU A 166 3.51 -16.15 8.19
N ALA A 167 4.58 -15.67 8.82
CA ALA A 167 5.92 -16.28 8.72
C ALA A 167 5.92 -17.72 9.22
N LEU A 168 5.31 -17.97 10.40
CA LEU A 168 5.16 -19.31 10.95
C LEU A 168 4.40 -20.23 9.99
N ARG A 169 3.24 -19.79 9.48
CA ARG A 169 2.48 -20.57 8.49
C ARG A 169 3.33 -20.93 7.28
N ASN A 170 4.04 -19.97 6.71
CA ASN A 170 4.88 -20.20 5.52
C ASN A 170 6.01 -21.19 5.82
N SER A 171 6.66 -21.11 6.99
CA SER A 171 7.67 -22.09 7.40
C SER A 171 7.09 -23.50 7.56
N LEU A 172 5.84 -23.63 8.03
CA LEU A 172 5.17 -24.94 8.14
C LEU A 172 4.83 -25.52 6.76
N LEU A 173 4.40 -24.69 5.80
CA LEU A 173 4.16 -25.10 4.41
C LEU A 173 5.46 -25.55 3.73
N GLU A 174 6.51 -24.73 3.79
CA GLU A 174 7.82 -25.04 3.21
C GLU A 174 8.44 -26.32 3.82
N GLY A 175 8.18 -26.55 5.10
CA GLY A 175 8.59 -27.76 5.82
C GLY A 175 7.72 -28.99 5.55
N GLY A 176 6.65 -28.88 4.74
CA GLY A 176 5.72 -29.97 4.43
C GLY A 176 4.87 -30.44 5.62
N GLN A 177 4.72 -29.59 6.64
CA GLN A 177 3.94 -29.89 7.86
C GLN A 177 2.46 -29.57 7.69
N ILE A 178 2.14 -28.72 6.72
CA ILE A 178 0.80 -28.43 6.23
C ILE A 178 0.84 -28.42 4.70
N GLU A 179 -0.25 -28.83 4.05
CA GLU A 179 -0.36 -28.89 2.58
C GLU A 179 -1.22 -27.72 2.08
N GLN A 180 -0.87 -27.19 0.91
CA GLN A 180 -1.75 -26.33 0.12
C GLN A 180 -2.47 -27.24 -0.88
N ASN A 181 -3.76 -27.52 -0.64
CA ASN A 181 -4.64 -28.24 -1.56
C ASN A 181 -5.60 -27.29 -2.27
#